data_AF-V5FV95-F1
#
_entry.id   AF-V5FV95-F1
#
_cell.length_a   1.000
_cell.length_b   1.000
_cell.length_c   1.000
_cell.angle_alpha   90.00
_cell.angle_beta   90.00
_cell.angle_gamma   90.00
#
_symmetry.space_group_name_H-M   'P 1'
#
loop_
_entity.id
_entity.type
_entity.pdbx_description
1 polymer ?
#
loop_
_entity_poly.entity_id
_entity_poly.type
_entity_poly.pdbx_seq_one_letter_code
_entity_poly.pdbx_strand_id
1 'polypeptide(L)'
;INMVSVLQKFGLPLFIILISFLIKCSAYNCSVPLIVRGAWFSWENGRNTLTELDATTMTRRGVCVAMKHDFHVNYTMVFKRDSCFTCIKFVVRTVNILDKMETSCINLPESEATVENVCRVLDSHQQLITLFSENYVPVNCRSSLEGVWNFAYQNRFKFTGECRHPDAQIRSCQTAGSQFLITNQKFNITYKKCEGMTGTFDGVVEYSCLGDWFVGKNHYFAVANTK
;
A
#
# COMPACT_ATOMS: atom_id res chain seq x y z
N ILE A 1 57.85 -22.27 15.94
CA ILE A 1 58.62 -21.21 15.25
C ILE A 1 57.87 -20.93 13.95
N ASN A 2 56.70 -20.30 14.06
CA ASN A 2 56.44 -18.86 13.89
C ASN A 2 56.56 -18.42 12.43
N MET A 3 55.39 -18.20 11.82
CA MET A 3 55.14 -17.77 10.44
C MET A 3 55.48 -16.27 10.25
N VAL A 4 56.65 -15.88 10.77
CA VAL A 4 57.32 -14.59 10.56
C VAL A 4 58.26 -14.80 9.39
N SER A 5 57.84 -14.46 8.16
CA SER A 5 58.79 -14.07 7.09
C SER A 5 58.16 -13.58 5.78
N VAL A 6 56.84 -13.63 5.57
CA VAL A 6 56.22 -13.10 4.33
C VAL A 6 55.42 -11.80 4.55
N LEU A 7 55.38 -11.29 5.78
CA LEU A 7 54.51 -10.16 6.17
C LEU A 7 55.22 -8.80 6.36
N GLN A 8 56.42 -8.61 5.79
CA GLN A 8 57.24 -7.45 6.16
C GLN A 8 57.80 -6.61 5.00
N LYS A 9 57.10 -6.50 3.84
CA LYS A 9 57.55 -5.60 2.75
C LYS A 9 56.49 -4.81 1.97
N PHE A 10 55.22 -4.79 2.35
CA PHE A 10 54.24 -3.91 1.68
C PHE A 10 53.34 -3.17 2.66
N GLY A 11 53.74 -1.93 2.93
CA GLY A 11 52.88 -0.77 3.12
C GLY A 11 51.70 -0.85 4.09
N LEU A 12 51.96 -0.48 5.35
CA LEU A 12 50.95 0.00 6.31
C LEU A 12 49.93 1.05 5.75
N PRO A 13 50.22 1.90 4.74
CA PRO A 13 49.23 2.87 4.25
C PRO A 13 48.09 2.23 3.44
N LEU A 14 48.32 1.07 2.83
CA LEU A 14 47.32 0.46 1.92
C LEU A 14 46.16 -0.20 2.69
N PHE A 15 46.43 -0.69 3.89
CA PHE A 15 45.44 -1.34 4.74
C PHE A 15 44.47 -0.35 5.40
N ILE A 16 44.95 0.88 5.69
CA ILE A 16 44.11 1.97 6.24
C ILE A 16 43.16 2.53 5.17
N ILE A 17 43.60 2.58 3.90
CA ILE A 17 42.78 3.04 2.77
C ILE A 17 41.66 2.03 2.42
N LEU A 18 41.89 0.73 2.64
CA LEU A 18 40.84 -0.29 2.44
C LEU A 18 39.76 -0.25 3.54
N ILE A 19 40.14 0.08 4.78
CA ILE A 19 39.20 0.18 5.91
C ILE A 19 38.32 1.44 5.81
N SER A 20 38.84 2.55 5.27
CA SER A 20 38.05 3.78 5.07
C SER A 20 37.02 3.69 3.93
N PHE A 21 37.14 2.70 3.04
CA PHE A 21 36.17 2.47 1.97
C PHE A 21 34.99 1.55 2.35
N LEU A 22 35.04 0.87 3.50
CA LEU A 22 34.09 -0.19 3.84
C LEU A 22 32.99 0.17 4.85
N ILE A 23 32.96 1.40 5.40
CA ILE A 23 31.89 1.78 6.34
C ILE A 23 31.45 3.24 6.12
N LYS A 24 30.67 3.47 5.06
CA LYS A 24 29.58 4.46 5.10
C LYS A 24 28.23 3.75 5.07
N CYS A 25 28.04 2.80 5.98
CA CYS A 25 26.69 2.42 6.36
C CYS A 25 26.20 3.51 7.32
N SER A 26 25.59 4.57 6.78
CA SER A 26 24.77 5.44 7.61
C SER A 26 23.56 4.60 8.04
N ALA A 27 23.70 3.90 9.16
CA ALA A 27 22.59 3.22 9.80
C ALA A 27 21.68 4.31 10.37
N TYR A 28 20.81 4.85 9.51
CA TYR A 28 19.73 5.68 9.97
C TYR A 28 18.88 4.85 10.94
N ASN A 29 18.52 5.43 12.08
CA ASN A 29 17.62 4.78 13.03
C ASN A 29 16.16 4.90 12.54
N CYS A 30 15.91 4.49 11.30
CA CYS A 30 14.58 4.40 10.71
C CYS A 30 14.31 2.96 10.27
N SER A 31 13.34 2.33 10.90
CA SER A 31 12.86 0.99 10.53
C SER A 31 11.38 1.06 10.19
N VAL A 32 11.05 1.00 8.90
CA VAL A 32 9.67 1.05 8.40
C VAL A 32 8.83 0.00 9.14
N PRO A 33 7.65 0.32 9.68
CA PRO A 33 6.86 -0.64 10.46
C PRO A 33 6.34 -1.80 9.60
N LEU A 34 6.24 -3.01 10.18
CA LEU A 34 5.82 -4.22 9.46
C LEU A 34 4.48 -4.06 8.74
N ILE A 35 3.52 -3.37 9.34
CA ILE A 35 2.18 -3.14 8.77
C ILE A 35 2.20 -2.29 7.48
N VAL A 36 3.26 -1.52 7.25
CA VAL A 36 3.43 -0.69 6.04
C VAL A 36 4.34 -1.38 5.01
N ARG A 37 5.09 -2.41 5.41
CA ARG A 37 5.98 -3.16 4.51
C ARG A 37 5.19 -4.00 3.51
N GLY A 38 5.84 -4.37 2.42
CA GLY A 38 5.29 -5.23 1.38
C GLY A 38 5.22 -4.54 0.02
N ALA A 39 4.56 -5.21 -0.92
CA ALA A 39 4.33 -4.72 -2.27
C ALA A 39 2.90 -4.18 -2.38
N TRP A 40 2.79 -2.95 -2.88
CA TRP A 40 1.57 -2.18 -2.87
C TRP A 40 1.25 -1.62 -4.26
N PHE A 41 0.07 -1.93 -4.77
CA PHE A 41 -0.45 -1.39 -6.02
C PHE A 41 -1.23 -0.09 -5.78
N SER A 42 -1.04 0.88 -6.68
CA SER A 42 -1.82 2.12 -6.72
C SER A 42 -2.00 2.59 -8.17
N TRP A 43 -3.05 3.38 -8.40
CA TRP A 43 -3.22 4.14 -9.63
C TRP A 43 -2.76 5.58 -9.40
N GLU A 44 -1.60 5.95 -9.94
CA GLU A 44 -0.98 7.26 -9.73
C GLU A 44 -0.73 7.92 -11.09
N ASN A 45 -1.16 9.16 -11.27
CA ASN A 45 -0.89 9.96 -12.48
C ASN A 45 -1.27 9.24 -13.79
N GLY A 46 -2.41 8.52 -13.80
CA GLY A 46 -2.90 7.83 -14.99
C GLY A 46 -2.17 6.52 -15.32
N ARG A 47 -1.43 5.94 -14.37
CA ARG A 47 -0.72 4.67 -14.57
C ARG A 47 -0.75 3.77 -13.36
N ASN A 48 -0.72 2.46 -13.62
CA ASN A 48 -0.42 1.44 -12.63
C ASN A 48 0.95 1.69 -12.02
N THR A 49 1.01 1.68 -10.70
CA THR A 49 2.22 1.92 -9.94
C THR A 49 2.37 0.85 -8.88
N LEU A 50 3.54 0.21 -8.87
CA LEU A 50 3.96 -0.71 -7.81
C LEU A 50 4.94 0.00 -6.89
N THR A 51 4.68 -0.08 -5.58
CA THR A 51 5.52 0.46 -4.53
C THR A 51 5.88 -0.66 -3.57
N GLU A 52 7.17 -0.96 -3.44
CA GLU A 52 7.67 -1.89 -2.44
C GLU A 52 8.29 -1.11 -1.29
N LEU A 53 7.96 -1.53 -0.07
CA LEU A 53 8.56 -1.05 1.16
C LEU A 53 9.18 -2.22 1.92
N ASP A 54 10.49 -2.15 2.15
CA ASP A 54 11.20 -3.04 3.05
C ASP A 54 11.42 -2.36 4.42
N ALA A 55 12.26 -2.94 5.29
CA ALA A 55 12.54 -2.37 6.60
C ALA A 55 13.22 -0.98 6.55
N THR A 56 13.87 -0.64 5.44
CA THR A 56 14.78 0.49 5.31
C THR A 56 14.60 1.30 4.03
N THR A 57 13.91 0.79 3.00
CA THR A 57 13.79 1.44 1.71
C THR A 57 12.37 1.45 1.17
N MET A 58 12.14 2.36 0.22
CA MET A 58 10.92 2.42 -0.57
C MET A 58 11.26 2.62 -2.05
N THR A 59 10.58 1.86 -2.92
CA THR A 59 10.73 1.98 -4.37
C THR A 59 10.52 3.42 -4.82
N ARG A 60 11.34 3.88 -5.76
CA ARG A 60 11.36 5.27 -6.25
C ARG A 60 11.68 6.37 -5.21
N ARG A 61 11.89 6.08 -3.92
CA ARG A 61 12.17 7.09 -2.88
C ARG A 61 13.51 6.90 -2.16
N GLY A 62 14.06 5.69 -2.16
CA GLY A 62 15.37 5.40 -1.59
C GLY A 62 15.29 4.95 -0.14
N VAL A 63 16.26 5.36 0.68
CA VAL A 63 16.45 4.86 2.06
C VAL A 63 15.69 5.73 3.05
N CYS A 64 15.02 5.14 4.03
CA CYS A 64 14.42 5.87 5.13
C CYS A 64 15.49 6.45 6.05
N VAL A 65 15.41 7.75 6.31
CA VAL A 65 16.40 8.49 7.11
C VAL A 65 15.85 9.01 8.42
N ALA A 66 14.53 9.22 8.49
CA ALA A 66 13.86 9.67 9.70
C ALA A 66 12.40 9.22 9.69
N MET A 67 11.82 9.03 10.88
CA MET A 67 10.41 8.72 11.01
C MET A 67 9.81 9.29 12.29
N LYS A 68 8.51 9.55 12.24
CA LYS A 68 7.68 9.95 13.36
C LYS A 68 6.41 9.11 13.34
N HIS A 69 6.09 8.57 14.51
CA HIS A 69 4.87 7.81 14.74
C HIS A 69 3.83 8.72 15.39
N ASP A 70 2.73 8.98 14.69
CA ASP A 70 1.66 9.89 15.14
C ASP A 70 0.36 9.11 15.30
N PHE A 71 0.08 8.65 16.53
CA PHE A 71 -1.04 7.74 16.84
C PHE A 71 -0.92 6.40 16.10
N HIS A 72 -1.46 5.31 16.68
CA HIS A 72 -1.18 3.90 16.32
C HIS A 72 -1.31 3.49 14.83
N VAL A 73 -1.82 4.35 13.94
CA VAL A 73 -2.08 4.05 12.52
C VAL A 73 -1.50 5.05 11.52
N ASN A 74 -0.85 6.15 11.96
CA ASN A 74 -0.20 7.09 11.05
C ASN A 74 1.31 7.09 11.20
N TYR A 75 2.00 7.01 10.06
CA TYR A 75 3.44 7.00 10.01
C TYR A 75 3.93 8.08 9.06
N THR A 76 4.66 9.05 9.58
CA THR A 76 5.31 10.09 8.79
C THR A 76 6.79 9.75 8.67
N MET A 77 7.27 9.54 7.44
CA MET A 77 8.63 9.08 7.16
C MET A 77 9.32 9.99 6.15
N VAL A 78 10.63 10.13 6.28
CA VAL A 78 11.48 10.82 5.33
C VAL A 78 12.34 9.79 4.63
N PHE A 79 12.25 9.76 3.30
CA PHE A 79 13.11 8.95 2.45
C PHE A 79 14.10 9.82 1.70
N LYS A 80 15.30 9.29 1.48
CA LYS A 80 16.40 9.93 0.76
C LYS A 80 16.81 9.11 -0.44
N ARG A 81 16.90 9.77 -1.58
CA ARG A 81 17.61 9.26 -2.77
C ARG A 81 18.50 10.38 -3.31
N ASP A 82 19.78 10.08 -3.50
CA ASP A 82 20.77 11.06 -3.94
C ASP A 82 20.76 12.29 -3.01
N SER A 83 20.58 13.50 -3.55
CA SER A 83 20.43 14.75 -2.77
C SER A 83 18.98 15.04 -2.33
N CYS A 84 18.04 14.19 -2.73
CA CYS A 84 16.61 14.44 -2.64
C CYS A 84 16.00 13.79 -1.41
N PHE A 85 15.29 14.59 -0.60
CA PHE A 85 14.44 14.11 0.48
C PHE A 85 12.97 14.16 0.06
N THR A 86 12.20 13.14 0.44
CA THR A 86 10.75 13.09 0.25
C THR A 86 10.09 12.73 1.56
N CYS A 87 9.16 13.55 2.00
CA CYS A 87 8.30 13.21 3.12
C CYS A 87 7.10 12.41 2.63
N ILE A 88 6.76 11.34 3.33
CA ILE A 88 5.62 10.48 3.03
C ILE A 88 4.88 10.20 4.33
N LYS A 89 3.57 10.46 4.32
CA LYS A 89 2.69 10.10 5.42
C LYS A 89 1.79 8.95 4.97
N PHE A 90 1.92 7.82 5.66
CA PHE A 90 1.06 6.66 5.51
C PHE A 90 -0.04 6.68 6.57
N VAL A 91 -1.24 6.28 6.16
CA VAL A 91 -2.39 6.04 7.03
C VAL A 91 -2.84 4.60 6.81
N VAL A 92 -2.73 3.78 7.85
CA VAL A 92 -3.19 2.39 7.79
C VAL A 92 -4.72 2.38 7.87
N ARG A 93 -5.38 1.91 6.80
CA ARG A 93 -6.83 1.72 6.79
C ARG A 93 -7.19 0.31 7.25
N THR A 94 -6.54 -0.68 6.66
CA THR A 94 -6.68 -2.10 7.01
C THR A 94 -5.33 -2.79 6.81
N VAL A 95 -5.26 -4.10 7.07
CA VAL A 95 -4.07 -4.90 6.78
C VAL A 95 -3.73 -4.98 5.28
N ASN A 96 -4.68 -4.70 4.40
CA ASN A 96 -4.51 -4.76 2.95
C ASN A 96 -4.62 -3.40 2.25
N ILE A 97 -4.92 -2.33 3.00
CA ILE A 97 -5.21 -1.01 2.46
C ILE A 97 -4.44 0.05 3.23
N LEU A 98 -3.63 0.81 2.51
CA LEU A 98 -2.99 2.01 3.01
C LEU A 98 -3.47 3.21 2.22
N ASP A 99 -3.50 4.37 2.85
CA ASP A 99 -3.46 5.62 2.14
C ASP A 99 -2.08 6.26 2.31
N LYS A 100 -1.62 6.99 1.30
CA LYS A 100 -0.45 7.86 1.42
C LYS A 100 -0.69 9.25 0.86
N MET A 101 0.07 10.20 1.39
CA MET A 101 0.37 11.48 0.76
C MET A 101 1.89 11.69 0.82
N GLU A 102 2.42 12.42 -0.15
CA GLU A 102 3.86 12.66 -0.23
C GLU A 102 4.17 14.06 -0.77
N THR A 103 5.31 14.60 -0.36
CA THR A 103 5.84 15.85 -0.91
C THR A 103 6.52 15.61 -2.25
N SER A 104 6.78 16.70 -2.98
CA SER A 104 7.79 16.69 -4.03
C SER A 104 9.19 16.53 -3.45
N CYS A 105 10.19 16.39 -4.33
CA CYS A 105 11.59 16.36 -3.96
C CYS A 105 12.04 17.65 -3.27
N ILE A 106 12.72 17.53 -2.13
CA ILE A 106 13.25 18.65 -1.36
C ILE A 106 14.76 18.47 -1.21
N ASN A 107 15.55 19.45 -1.65
CA ASN A 107 17.00 19.46 -1.44
C ASN A 107 17.31 20.29 -0.18
N LEU A 108 17.88 19.64 0.82
CA LEU A 108 18.30 20.26 2.08
C LEU A 108 19.67 19.70 2.50
N PRO A 109 20.44 20.42 3.33
CA PRO A 109 21.61 19.84 3.99
C PRO A 109 21.22 18.61 4.81
N GLU A 110 22.04 17.56 4.82
CA GLU A 110 21.72 16.32 5.55
C GLU A 110 21.50 16.54 7.05
N SER A 111 22.18 17.53 7.64
CA SER A 111 22.01 17.93 9.04
C SER A 111 20.61 18.45 9.37
N GLU A 112 19.85 18.87 8.36
CA GLU A 112 18.51 19.44 8.52
C GLU A 112 17.39 18.48 8.07
N ALA A 113 17.74 17.27 7.64
CA ALA A 113 16.80 16.28 7.08
C ALA A 113 15.97 15.56 8.16
N THR A 114 15.34 16.32 9.06
CA THR A 114 14.41 15.82 10.07
C THR A 114 12.99 15.71 9.51
N VAL A 115 12.13 14.96 10.21
CA VAL A 115 10.70 14.87 9.85
C VAL A 115 10.07 16.26 9.85
N GLU A 116 10.32 17.07 10.88
CA GLU A 116 9.73 18.39 11.06
C GLU A 116 10.07 19.34 9.90
N ASN A 117 11.30 19.28 9.39
CA ASN A 117 11.75 20.17 8.32
C ASN A 117 11.28 19.72 6.95
N VAL A 118 11.46 18.43 6.61
CA VAL A 118 11.10 17.90 5.30
C VAL A 118 9.58 17.83 5.13
N CYS A 119 8.85 17.45 6.17
CA CYS A 119 7.40 17.28 6.12
C CYS A 119 6.62 18.58 6.32
N ARG A 120 7.27 19.72 6.59
CA ARG A 120 6.58 21.01 6.80
C ARG A 120 5.73 21.42 5.59
N VAL A 121 6.14 21.03 4.39
CA VAL A 121 5.45 21.37 3.13
C VAL A 121 4.42 20.32 2.71
N LEU A 122 4.19 19.29 3.53
CA LEU A 122 3.18 18.28 3.26
C LEU A 122 1.79 18.91 3.48
N ASP A 123 1.03 19.04 2.40
CA ASP A 123 -0.32 19.59 2.44
C ASP A 123 -1.30 18.58 3.08
N SER A 124 -1.89 18.94 4.23
CA SER A 124 -2.88 18.11 4.92
C SER A 124 -4.20 17.95 4.17
N HIS A 125 -4.47 18.81 3.17
CA HIS A 125 -5.66 18.78 2.34
C HIS A 125 -5.43 18.08 0.99
N GLN A 126 -4.20 17.63 0.71
CA GLN A 126 -3.89 16.90 -0.50
C GLN A 126 -4.72 15.60 -0.57
N GLN A 127 -5.16 15.26 -1.79
CA GLN A 127 -5.82 14.00 -2.05
C GLN A 127 -4.89 12.83 -1.72
N LEU A 128 -5.40 11.90 -0.89
CA LEU A 128 -4.72 10.66 -0.57
C LEU A 128 -4.70 9.73 -1.77
N ILE A 129 -3.57 9.06 -1.96
CA ILE A 129 -3.43 7.93 -2.88
C ILE A 129 -3.72 6.68 -2.07
N THR A 130 -4.69 5.86 -2.49
CA THR A 130 -4.96 4.56 -1.87
C THR A 130 -4.09 3.48 -2.51
N LEU A 131 -3.49 2.66 -1.66
CA LEU A 131 -2.65 1.54 -2.01
C LEU A 131 -3.31 0.23 -1.57
N PHE A 132 -3.23 -0.78 -2.44
CA PHE A 132 -3.76 -2.12 -2.23
C PHE A 132 -2.60 -3.10 -2.12
N SER A 133 -2.62 -3.97 -1.11
CA SER A 133 -1.59 -5.00 -0.97
C SER A 133 -1.65 -5.98 -2.13
N GLU A 134 -0.53 -6.20 -2.81
CA GLU A 134 -0.41 -7.23 -3.85
C GLU A 134 -0.47 -8.64 -3.25
N ASN A 135 0.01 -8.79 -2.02
CA ASN A 135 -0.02 -10.04 -1.25
C ASN A 135 -1.07 -9.92 -0.15
N TYR A 136 -2.32 -9.68 -0.55
CA TYR A 136 -3.40 -9.46 0.40
C TYR A 136 -3.73 -10.73 1.20
N VAL A 137 -4.20 -10.52 2.44
CA VAL A 137 -4.75 -11.56 3.29
C VAL A 137 -6.27 -11.39 3.32
N PRO A 138 -7.08 -12.35 2.83
CA PRO A 138 -8.52 -12.23 2.85
C PRO A 138 -9.06 -11.94 4.27
N VAL A 139 -9.94 -10.94 4.39
CA VAL A 139 -10.60 -10.58 5.64
C VAL A 139 -12.09 -10.89 5.58
N ASN A 140 -12.74 -10.89 6.74
CA ASN A 140 -14.17 -11.16 6.81
C ASN A 140 -14.99 -10.03 6.16
N CYS A 141 -15.89 -10.36 5.26
CA CYS A 141 -16.76 -9.43 4.54
C CYS A 141 -17.88 -8.83 5.39
N ARG A 142 -18.13 -9.36 6.59
CA ARG A 142 -19.28 -8.96 7.42
C ARG A 142 -19.31 -7.47 7.75
N SER A 143 -18.15 -6.88 8.05
CA SER A 143 -18.07 -5.44 8.32
C SER A 143 -18.26 -4.59 7.05
N SER A 144 -17.88 -5.12 5.89
CA SER A 144 -17.97 -4.44 4.61
C SER A 144 -19.38 -4.51 4.01
N LEU A 145 -19.95 -5.71 3.93
CA LEU A 145 -21.25 -5.98 3.34
C LEU A 145 -21.78 -7.32 3.89
N GLU A 146 -22.84 -7.29 4.68
CA GLU A 146 -23.56 -8.48 5.16
C GLU A 146 -24.99 -8.46 4.61
N GLY A 147 -25.48 -9.59 4.08
CA GLY A 147 -26.86 -9.70 3.62
C GLY A 147 -27.02 -10.10 2.15
N VAL A 148 -28.25 -9.94 1.69
CA VAL A 148 -28.63 -10.05 0.27
C VAL A 148 -29.11 -8.68 -0.19
N TRP A 149 -28.46 -8.14 -1.21
CA TRP A 149 -28.70 -6.79 -1.70
C TRP A 149 -29.08 -6.85 -3.16
N ASN A 150 -30.16 -6.20 -3.55
CA ASN A 150 -30.42 -5.93 -4.96
C ASN A 150 -29.65 -4.68 -5.38
N PHE A 151 -29.06 -4.70 -6.57
CA PHE A 151 -28.25 -3.58 -7.04
C PHE A 151 -28.54 -3.23 -8.50
N ALA A 152 -28.22 -1.98 -8.82
CA ALA A 152 -28.17 -1.48 -10.18
C ALA A 152 -26.72 -1.21 -10.55
N TYR A 153 -26.34 -1.38 -11.81
CA TYR A 153 -24.96 -1.11 -12.24
C TYR A 153 -24.87 -0.33 -13.54
N GLN A 154 -23.78 0.43 -13.65
CA GLN A 154 -23.44 1.20 -14.84
C GLN A 154 -21.99 0.91 -15.23
N ASN A 155 -21.75 0.64 -16.52
CA ASN A 155 -20.41 0.63 -17.09
C ASN A 155 -20.30 1.71 -18.16
N ARG A 156 -19.72 2.86 -17.78
CA ARG A 156 -19.60 4.06 -18.63
C ARG A 156 -18.79 3.85 -19.92
N PHE A 157 -18.05 2.75 -20.01
CA PHE A 157 -17.27 2.40 -21.20
C PHE A 157 -17.99 1.39 -22.12
N LYS A 158 -19.05 0.73 -21.63
CA LYS A 158 -19.77 -0.31 -22.39
C LYS A 158 -21.18 0.09 -22.79
N PHE A 159 -21.88 0.88 -21.98
CA PHE A 159 -23.26 1.27 -22.26
C PHE A 159 -23.67 2.59 -21.56
N THR A 160 -24.71 3.22 -22.08
CA THR A 160 -25.34 4.42 -21.50
C THR A 160 -26.51 4.02 -20.61
N GLY A 161 -26.69 4.73 -19.49
CA GLY A 161 -27.74 4.45 -18.51
C GLY A 161 -27.33 3.48 -17.40
N GLU A 162 -28.29 3.10 -16.57
CA GLU A 162 -28.11 2.20 -15.44
C GLU A 162 -28.94 0.94 -15.66
N CYS A 163 -28.31 -0.23 -15.56
CA CYS A 163 -28.99 -1.51 -15.65
C CYS A 163 -29.56 -1.90 -14.28
N ARG A 164 -30.90 -1.97 -14.20
CA ARG A 164 -31.68 -2.45 -13.05
C ARG A 164 -32.38 -3.75 -13.41
N HIS A 165 -32.02 -4.83 -12.73
CA HIS A 165 -32.67 -6.13 -12.91
C HIS A 165 -33.01 -6.73 -11.54
N PRO A 166 -34.22 -7.27 -11.31
CA PRO A 166 -34.63 -7.78 -10.00
C PRO A 166 -33.76 -8.94 -9.49
N ASP A 167 -33.25 -9.78 -10.40
CA ASP A 167 -32.35 -10.89 -10.05
C ASP A 167 -30.86 -10.50 -9.93
N ALA A 168 -30.52 -9.21 -10.15
CA ALA A 168 -29.16 -8.72 -9.93
C ALA A 168 -28.95 -8.51 -8.43
N GLN A 169 -28.14 -9.38 -7.82
CA GLN A 169 -27.98 -9.44 -6.38
C GLN A 169 -26.54 -9.61 -5.93
N ILE A 170 -26.22 -9.04 -4.77
CA ILE A 170 -25.01 -9.31 -4.00
C ILE A 170 -25.38 -10.21 -2.83
N ARG A 171 -24.68 -11.33 -2.65
CA ARG A 171 -24.89 -12.26 -1.53
C ARG A 171 -23.62 -12.40 -0.71
N SER A 172 -23.65 -11.92 0.54
CA SER A 172 -22.49 -11.90 1.43
C SER A 172 -22.82 -12.43 2.83
N CYS A 173 -21.95 -13.28 3.36
CA CYS A 173 -22.01 -13.83 4.73
C CYS A 173 -23.36 -14.49 5.11
N GLN A 174 -24.04 -15.14 4.17
CA GLN A 174 -25.37 -15.75 4.40
C GLN A 174 -25.34 -17.25 4.75
N THR A 175 -24.17 -17.88 4.74
CA THR A 175 -24.04 -19.32 5.02
C THR A 175 -23.97 -19.57 6.53
N ALA A 176 -25.11 -19.88 7.15
CA ALA A 176 -25.17 -20.27 8.55
C ALA A 176 -24.48 -21.63 8.77
N GLY A 177 -23.73 -21.78 9.88
CA GLY A 177 -23.19 -23.07 10.32
C GLY A 177 -21.96 -23.58 9.57
N SER A 178 -21.33 -22.79 8.70
CA SER A 178 -20.04 -23.17 8.14
C SER A 178 -18.97 -23.21 9.24
N GLN A 179 -18.30 -24.37 9.39
CA GLN A 179 -17.16 -24.53 10.28
C GLN A 179 -15.90 -23.83 9.73
N PHE A 180 -15.93 -23.40 8.47
CA PHE A 180 -14.81 -22.79 7.79
C PHE A 180 -14.91 -21.26 7.83
N LEU A 181 -14.02 -20.63 8.60
CA LEU A 181 -13.91 -19.16 8.72
C LEU A 181 -13.69 -18.45 7.37
N ILE A 182 -13.15 -19.15 6.38
CA ILE A 182 -12.90 -18.64 5.01
C ILE A 182 -14.18 -18.33 4.22
N THR A 183 -15.32 -18.93 4.61
CA THR A 183 -16.59 -18.78 3.88
C THR A 183 -17.06 -17.33 3.88
N ASN A 184 -16.82 -16.62 4.97
CA ASN A 184 -17.19 -15.22 5.12
C ASN A 184 -16.11 -14.25 4.62
N GLN A 185 -15.01 -14.75 4.03
CA GLN A 185 -13.98 -13.90 3.42
C GLN A 185 -14.26 -13.60 1.95
N LYS A 186 -15.35 -14.15 1.42
CA LYS A 186 -15.76 -14.02 0.03
C LYS A 186 -17.25 -13.76 -0.09
N PHE A 187 -17.65 -13.15 -1.20
CA PHE A 187 -19.05 -12.97 -1.55
C PHE A 187 -19.22 -13.00 -3.07
N ASN A 188 -20.45 -13.21 -3.52
CA ASN A 188 -20.77 -13.29 -4.93
C ASN A 188 -21.63 -12.11 -5.36
N ILE A 189 -21.27 -11.52 -6.50
CA ILE A 189 -22.14 -10.59 -7.23
C ILE A 189 -22.69 -11.32 -8.44
N THR A 190 -24.03 -11.39 -8.52
CA THR A 190 -24.75 -11.90 -9.69
C THR A 190 -25.17 -10.71 -10.54
N TYR A 191 -24.49 -10.51 -11.66
CA TYR A 191 -24.89 -9.57 -12.71
C TYR A 191 -25.96 -10.21 -13.59
N LYS A 192 -26.88 -9.37 -14.06
CA LYS A 192 -27.91 -9.73 -15.02
C LYS A 192 -27.96 -8.73 -16.16
N LYS A 193 -28.24 -9.22 -17.36
CA LYS A 193 -28.49 -8.36 -18.51
C LYS A 193 -29.81 -7.61 -18.34
N CYS A 194 -29.90 -6.39 -18.86
CA CYS A 194 -31.14 -5.63 -18.92
C CYS A 194 -31.74 -5.69 -20.32
N GLU A 195 -33.05 -5.89 -20.40
CA GLU A 195 -33.76 -5.92 -21.68
C GLU A 195 -33.61 -4.57 -22.41
N GLY A 196 -33.36 -4.62 -23.72
CA GLY A 196 -33.14 -3.42 -24.53
C GLY A 196 -31.80 -2.70 -24.32
N MET A 197 -30.93 -3.16 -23.39
CA MET A 197 -29.63 -2.54 -23.13
C MET A 197 -28.48 -3.41 -23.63
N THR A 198 -27.93 -3.03 -24.79
CA THR A 198 -26.72 -3.67 -25.33
C THR A 198 -25.51 -3.41 -24.42
N GLY A 199 -24.61 -4.38 -24.30
CA GLY A 199 -23.41 -4.28 -23.44
C GLY A 199 -23.62 -4.62 -21.96
N THR A 200 -24.86 -4.83 -21.52
CA THR A 200 -25.17 -5.48 -20.22
C THR A 200 -24.94 -6.98 -20.32
N PHE A 201 -24.69 -7.67 -19.20
CA PHE A 201 -24.29 -9.08 -19.22
C PHE A 201 -24.84 -9.88 -18.04
N ASP A 202 -25.00 -11.17 -18.26
CA ASP A 202 -25.23 -12.16 -17.21
C ASP A 202 -23.88 -12.72 -16.75
N GLY A 203 -23.66 -12.77 -15.43
CA GLY A 203 -22.42 -13.31 -14.89
C GLY A 203 -22.44 -13.41 -13.39
N VAL A 204 -21.67 -14.35 -12.83
CA VAL A 204 -21.44 -14.44 -11.39
C VAL A 204 -19.95 -14.23 -11.16
N VAL A 205 -19.61 -13.23 -10.36
CA VAL A 205 -18.23 -12.91 -10.00
C VAL A 205 -18.07 -13.10 -8.50
N GLU A 206 -17.04 -13.85 -8.13
CA GLU A 206 -16.65 -14.06 -6.73
C GLU A 206 -15.58 -13.04 -6.37
N TYR A 207 -15.76 -12.40 -5.23
CA TYR A 207 -14.83 -11.40 -4.71
C TYR A 207 -14.32 -11.83 -3.34
N SER A 208 -13.02 -11.66 -3.11
CA SER A 208 -12.41 -11.72 -1.77
C SER A 208 -12.41 -10.34 -1.14
N CYS A 209 -12.80 -10.26 0.13
CA CYS A 209 -12.77 -9.00 0.87
C CYS A 209 -11.35 -8.65 1.32
N LEU A 210 -10.94 -7.42 1.05
CA LEU A 210 -9.66 -6.85 1.47
C LEU A 210 -9.81 -5.97 2.73
N GLY A 211 -11.03 -5.50 2.97
CA GLY A 211 -11.44 -4.77 4.16
C GLY A 211 -12.23 -3.51 3.83
N ASP A 212 -12.63 -2.79 4.87
CA ASP A 212 -13.43 -1.58 4.77
C ASP A 212 -12.96 -0.50 5.74
N TRP A 213 -13.27 0.75 5.40
CA TRP A 213 -12.93 1.93 6.20
C TRP A 213 -13.92 3.06 5.96
N PHE A 214 -13.92 4.03 6.87
CA PHE A 214 -14.75 5.22 6.77
C PHE A 214 -13.91 6.45 6.46
N VAL A 215 -14.43 7.32 5.60
CA VAL A 215 -13.95 8.69 5.42
C VAL A 215 -15.15 9.63 5.62
N GLY A 216 -15.20 10.27 6.78
CA GLY A 216 -16.37 11.04 7.20
C GLY A 216 -17.59 10.13 7.33
N LYS A 217 -18.64 10.41 6.54
CA LYS A 217 -19.88 9.62 6.51
C LYS A 217 -19.87 8.50 5.46
N ASN A 218 -18.83 8.44 4.63
CA ASN A 218 -18.77 7.50 3.51
C ASN A 218 -18.08 6.22 3.96
N HIS A 219 -18.69 5.08 3.68
CA HIS A 219 -18.16 3.74 3.91
C HIS A 219 -17.57 3.22 2.60
N TYR A 220 -16.30 2.85 2.63
CA TYR A 220 -15.59 2.27 1.49
C TYR A 220 -15.19 0.85 1.84
N PHE A 221 -15.22 -0.03 0.84
CA PHE A 221 -14.68 -1.36 0.96
C PHE A 221 -13.90 -1.72 -0.30
N ALA A 222 -12.89 -2.57 -0.13
CA ALA A 222 -12.03 -3.02 -1.19
C ALA A 222 -12.13 -4.54 -1.34
N VAL A 223 -12.10 -4.99 -2.60
CA VAL A 223 -12.28 -6.40 -2.95
C VAL A 223 -11.34 -6.78 -4.09
N ALA A 224 -10.89 -8.03 -4.09
CA ALA A 224 -10.14 -8.63 -5.19
C ALA A 224 -11.03 -9.61 -5.93
N ASN A 225 -11.05 -9.52 -7.27
CA ASN A 225 -11.71 -10.54 -8.09
C ASN A 225 -10.88 -11.84 -8.03
N THR A 226 -11.51 -12.95 -7.65
CA THR A 226 -10.83 -14.25 -7.53
C THR A 226 -10.93 -15.14 -8.76
N LYS A 227 -11.63 -14.70 -9.82
CA LYS A 227 -11.81 -15.46 -11.07
C LYS A 227 -11.77 -14.59 -12.33
#